data_AF-A0AA96Z3B4-F1
#
_entry.id   AF-A0AA96Z3B4-F1
#
_cell.length_a   1.000
_cell.length_b   1.000
_cell.length_c   1.000
_cell.angle_alpha   90.00
_cell.angle_beta   90.00
_cell.angle_gamma   90.00
#
_symmetry.space_group_name_H-M   'P 1'
#
loop_
_entity.id
_entity.type
_entity.pdbx_description
1 polymer ?
#
loop_
_entity_poly.entity_id
_entity_poly.type
_entity_poly.pdbx_seq_one_letter_code
_entity_poly.pdbx_strand_id
1 'polypeptide(L)'
;MEEALRKAVMQRLALLDKAAELGEAESLVPLARAEIHRLADGWRLLLTVHQPDEDSRCRACPGWLRRRRWPCQIWTMAHQHLIGEGVAHRDRRRPLRNPFTRSGAVGPTSGATSVEEPAFPTIEYDDPEHHPAEDGVPAESPAERTTELPAVPGMAEPGVHRAPVVGRPRHALPD
;
A
#
# COMPACT_ATOMS: atom_id res chain seq x y z
N MET A 1 -29.87 -2.36 7.60
CA MET A 1 -28.75 -1.40 7.40
C MET A 1 -27.43 -2.14 7.20
N GLU A 2 -27.07 -3.07 8.07
CA GLU A 2 -25.80 -3.83 7.99
C GLU A 2 -25.61 -4.56 6.65
N GLU A 3 -26.65 -5.23 6.14
CA GLU A 3 -26.57 -5.92 4.84
C GLU A 3 -26.36 -4.96 3.65
N ALA A 4 -26.95 -3.76 3.72
CA ALA A 4 -26.77 -2.75 2.68
C ALA A 4 -25.34 -2.19 2.68
N LEU A 5 -24.77 -1.95 3.86
CA LEU A 5 -23.36 -1.55 4.01
C LEU A 5 -22.43 -2.65 3.50
N ARG A 6 -22.65 -3.90 3.91
CA ARG A 6 -21.88 -5.06 3.44
C ARG A 6 -21.92 -5.16 1.92
N LYS A 7 -23.10 -5.07 1.32
CA LYS A 7 -23.30 -5.10 -0.13
C LYS A 7 -22.53 -3.97 -0.83
N ALA A 8 -22.62 -2.74 -0.32
CA ALA A 8 -21.93 -1.60 -0.90
C ALA A 8 -20.40 -1.77 -0.87
N VAL A 9 -19.85 -2.27 0.23
CA VAL A 9 -18.41 -2.57 0.35
C VAL A 9 -17.99 -3.64 -0.66
N MET A 10 -18.72 -4.74 -0.74
CA MET A 10 -18.40 -5.82 -1.70
C MET A 10 -18.52 -5.36 -3.16
N GLN A 11 -19.49 -4.51 -3.47
CA GLN A 11 -19.64 -3.90 -4.78
C GLN A 11 -18.44 -3.00 -5.12
N ARG A 12 -17.97 -2.18 -4.17
CA ARG A 12 -16.79 -1.34 -4.39
C ARG A 12 -15.55 -2.19 -4.68
N LEU A 13 -15.32 -3.26 -3.95
CA LEU A 13 -14.19 -4.16 -4.20
C LEU A 13 -14.28 -4.79 -5.59
N ALA A 14 -15.46 -5.28 -5.98
CA ALA A 14 -15.66 -5.85 -7.32
C ALA A 14 -15.44 -4.84 -8.45
N LEU A 15 -15.70 -3.55 -8.23
CA LEU A 15 -15.39 -2.50 -9.21
C LEU A 15 -13.88 -2.25 -9.33
N LEU A 16 -13.14 -2.30 -8.22
CA LEU A 16 -11.68 -2.20 -8.25
C LEU A 16 -11.03 -3.37 -8.97
N ASP A 17 -11.54 -4.58 -8.75
CA ASP A 17 -11.07 -5.78 -9.48
C ASP A 17 -11.30 -5.64 -10.99
N LYS A 18 -12.49 -5.21 -11.41
CA LYS A 18 -12.80 -4.95 -12.83
C LYS A 18 -11.91 -3.87 -13.43
N ALA A 19 -11.63 -2.80 -12.69
CA ALA A 19 -10.73 -1.76 -13.15
C ALA A 19 -9.32 -2.33 -13.36
N ALA A 20 -8.79 -3.10 -12.41
CA ALA A 20 -7.47 -3.73 -12.53
C ALA A 20 -7.36 -4.72 -13.71
N GLU A 21 -8.46 -5.38 -14.07
CA GLU A 21 -8.51 -6.34 -15.19
C GLU A 21 -8.63 -5.67 -16.57
N LEU A 22 -9.45 -4.62 -16.68
CA LEU A 22 -9.88 -4.06 -17.96
C LEU A 22 -9.32 -2.66 -18.25
N GLY A 23 -8.77 -1.98 -17.25
CA GLY A 23 -8.37 -0.58 -17.35
C GLY A 23 -7.12 -0.37 -18.21
N GLU A 24 -7.07 0.81 -18.85
CA GLU A 24 -5.90 1.25 -19.61
C GLU A 24 -4.81 1.78 -18.67
N ALA A 25 -3.55 1.53 -18.99
CA ALA A 25 -2.41 1.82 -18.12
C ALA A 25 -2.36 3.29 -17.64
N GLU A 26 -2.65 4.24 -18.53
CA GLU A 26 -2.61 5.68 -18.24
C GLU A 26 -3.67 6.09 -17.20
N SER A 27 -4.85 5.47 -17.23
CA SER A 27 -5.91 5.69 -16.24
C SER A 27 -5.69 4.91 -14.95
N LEU A 28 -5.01 3.75 -15.02
CA LEU A 28 -4.81 2.86 -13.89
C LEU A 28 -3.74 3.34 -12.91
N VAL A 29 -2.66 3.96 -13.37
CA VAL A 29 -1.58 4.40 -12.47
C VAL A 29 -2.07 5.38 -11.39
N PRO A 30 -2.77 6.50 -11.72
CA PRO A 30 -3.26 7.42 -10.69
C PRO A 30 -4.31 6.76 -9.79
N LEU A 31 -5.19 5.93 -10.36
CA LEU A 31 -6.19 5.18 -9.60
C LEU A 31 -5.53 4.21 -8.61
N ALA A 32 -4.58 3.41 -9.06
CA ALA A 32 -3.85 2.44 -8.24
C ALA A 32 -3.09 3.14 -7.11
N ARG A 33 -2.43 4.27 -7.38
CA ARG A 33 -1.75 5.06 -6.34
C ARG A 33 -2.75 5.48 -5.25
N ALA A 34 -3.88 6.06 -5.64
CA ALA A 34 -4.90 6.48 -4.69
C ALA A 34 -5.45 5.30 -3.86
N GLU A 35 -5.74 4.16 -4.49
CA GLU A 35 -6.27 2.99 -3.79
C GLU A 35 -5.25 2.29 -2.90
N ILE A 36 -3.99 2.21 -3.30
CA ILE A 36 -2.91 1.67 -2.45
C ILE A 36 -2.80 2.49 -1.16
N HIS A 37 -2.83 3.82 -1.26
CA HIS A 37 -2.81 4.68 -0.07
C HIS A 37 -4.04 4.45 0.81
N ARG A 38 -5.25 4.44 0.23
CA ARG A 38 -6.49 4.20 0.98
C ARG A 38 -6.50 2.85 1.69
N LEU A 39 -6.06 1.78 1.01
CA LEU A 39 -5.99 0.43 1.58
C LEU A 39 -4.94 0.34 2.68
N ALA A 40 -3.76 0.94 2.47
CA ALA A 40 -2.72 0.99 3.50
C ALA A 40 -3.20 1.71 4.76
N ASP A 41 -3.93 2.83 4.63
CA ASP A 41 -4.50 3.55 5.76
C ASP A 41 -5.58 2.74 6.48
N GLY A 42 -6.45 2.05 5.72
CA GLY A 42 -7.43 1.12 6.26
C GLY A 42 -6.79 0.00 7.09
N TRP A 43 -5.71 -0.59 6.59
CA TRP A 43 -4.94 -1.60 7.32
C TRP A 43 -4.31 -1.04 8.59
N ARG A 44 -3.68 0.14 8.53
CA ARG A 44 -3.10 0.79 9.72
C ARG A 44 -4.15 1.02 10.81
N LEU A 45 -5.32 1.52 10.43
CA LEU A 45 -6.43 1.73 11.35
C LEU A 45 -6.89 0.41 11.98
N LEU A 46 -7.13 -0.62 11.15
CA LEU A 46 -7.58 -1.93 11.61
C LEU A 46 -6.56 -2.59 12.57
N LEU A 47 -5.27 -2.55 12.22
CA LEU A 47 -4.20 -3.12 13.04
C LEU A 47 -3.99 -2.35 14.36
N THR A 48 -4.21 -1.04 14.35
CA THR A 48 -4.16 -0.20 15.56
C THR A 48 -5.22 -0.64 16.58
N VAL A 49 -6.43 -0.98 16.11
CA VAL A 49 -7.52 -1.49 16.96
C VAL A 49 -7.21 -2.89 17.50
N HIS A 50 -6.45 -3.69 16.75
CA HIS A 50 -6.10 -5.07 17.09
C HIS A 50 -4.74 -5.21 17.81
N GLN A 51 -4.24 -4.17 18.47
CA GLN A 51 -2.99 -4.24 19.23
C GLN A 51 -3.06 -5.22 20.42
N PRO A 52 -1.92 -5.84 20.80
CA PRO A 52 -1.83 -6.60 22.04
C PRO A 52 -1.97 -5.69 23.27
N ASP A 53 -2.55 -6.19 24.35
CA ASP A 53 -2.44 -5.63 25.69
C ASP A 53 -1.20 -6.16 26.42
N GLU A 54 -1.03 -5.72 27.68
CA GLU A 54 0.09 -6.09 28.55
C GLU A 54 0.20 -7.62 28.72
N ASP A 55 -0.92 -8.33 28.61
CA ASP A 55 -1.01 -9.79 28.71
C ASP A 55 -0.81 -10.51 27.37
N SER A 56 -0.35 -9.82 26.31
CA SER A 56 -0.22 -10.34 24.94
C SER A 56 -1.55 -10.82 24.32
N ARG A 57 -2.67 -10.14 24.64
CA ARG A 57 -4.00 -10.45 24.09
C ARG A 57 -4.54 -9.31 23.24
N CYS A 58 -5.31 -9.64 22.21
CA CYS A 58 -5.94 -8.64 21.36
C CYS A 58 -7.11 -7.95 22.07
N ARG A 59 -7.11 -6.62 22.14
CA ARG A 59 -8.13 -5.82 22.85
C ARG A 59 -9.51 -5.86 22.20
N ALA A 60 -9.58 -5.97 20.87
CA ALA A 60 -10.81 -5.80 20.10
C ALA A 60 -11.50 -7.11 19.69
N CYS A 61 -10.79 -8.26 19.71
CA CYS A 61 -11.39 -9.51 19.29
C CYS A 61 -12.48 -9.98 20.28
N PRO A 62 -13.72 -10.23 19.82
CA PRO A 62 -14.75 -10.81 20.67
C PRO A 62 -14.34 -12.23 21.05
N GLY A 63 -14.29 -12.50 22.35
CA GLY A 63 -14.04 -13.81 22.93
C GLY A 63 -14.93 -13.99 24.15
N TRP A 64 -15.87 -14.94 24.07
CA TRP A 64 -16.91 -15.22 25.07
C TRP A 64 -16.38 -15.32 26.51
N LEU A 65 -15.12 -15.71 26.74
CA LEU A 65 -14.55 -15.68 28.11
C LEU A 65 -13.13 -15.15 28.24
N ARG A 66 -12.35 -14.96 27.15
CA ARG A 66 -11.04 -14.28 27.17
C ARG A 66 -10.72 -13.71 25.79
N ARG A 67 -10.13 -12.51 25.79
CA ARG A 67 -9.47 -11.90 24.61
C ARG A 67 -8.54 -12.92 23.96
N ARG A 68 -8.60 -13.03 22.62
CA ARG A 68 -7.77 -13.97 21.85
C ARG A 68 -6.29 -13.65 22.06
N ARG A 69 -5.45 -14.69 22.17
CA ARG A 69 -3.99 -14.53 22.20
C ARG A 69 -3.53 -13.82 20.92
N TRP A 70 -2.58 -12.92 21.06
CA TRP A 70 -1.93 -12.25 19.94
C TRP A 70 -0.85 -13.17 19.33
N PRO A 71 -0.65 -13.18 18.01
CA PRO A 71 -1.39 -12.46 16.97
C PRO A 71 -2.79 -13.06 16.75
N CYS A 72 -3.80 -12.20 16.71
CA CYS A 72 -5.16 -12.63 16.38
C CYS A 72 -5.34 -12.76 14.86
N GLN A 73 -6.47 -13.35 14.42
CA GLN A 73 -6.76 -13.60 13.01
C GLN A 73 -6.51 -12.41 12.08
N ILE A 74 -6.89 -11.19 12.49
CA ILE A 74 -6.70 -9.97 11.68
C ILE A 74 -5.21 -9.68 11.44
N TRP A 75 -4.36 -9.86 12.45
CA TRP A 75 -2.91 -9.71 12.31
C TRP A 75 -2.33 -10.80 11.42
N THR A 76 -2.79 -12.04 11.57
CA THR A 76 -2.38 -13.16 10.69
C THR A 76 -2.75 -12.89 9.23
N MET A 77 -3.96 -12.39 8.97
CA MET A 77 -4.41 -12.00 7.61
C MET A 77 -3.58 -10.85 7.05
N ALA A 78 -3.32 -9.82 7.85
CA ALA A 78 -2.48 -8.70 7.42
C ALA A 78 -1.06 -9.17 7.07
N HIS A 79 -0.47 -10.04 7.89
CA HIS A 79 0.84 -10.61 7.60
C HIS A 79 0.84 -11.37 6.26
N GLN A 80 -0.17 -12.22 6.02
CA GLN A 80 -0.31 -12.96 4.77
C GLN A 80 -0.45 -12.03 3.56
N HIS A 81 -1.33 -11.04 3.62
CA HIS A 81 -1.65 -10.20 2.46
C HIS A 81 -0.66 -9.05 2.21
N LEU A 82 0.03 -8.55 3.25
CA LEU A 82 0.97 -7.45 3.12
C LEU A 82 2.42 -7.92 2.95
N ILE A 83 2.77 -9.11 3.46
CA ILE A 83 4.16 -9.61 3.51
C ILE A 83 4.28 -10.99 2.85
N GLY A 84 3.41 -11.93 3.23
CA GLY A 84 3.54 -13.36 2.96
C GLY A 84 3.00 -13.85 1.62
N GLU A 85 3.45 -13.25 0.50
CA GLU A 85 3.03 -13.57 -0.89
C GLU A 85 1.79 -12.81 -1.36
N GLY A 86 2.00 -11.58 -1.82
CA GLY A 86 1.10 -11.00 -2.81
C GLY A 86 1.13 -11.90 -4.03
N VAL A 87 0.02 -12.57 -4.34
CA VAL A 87 -0.19 -13.33 -5.58
C VAL A 87 0.44 -12.54 -6.72
N ALA A 88 1.59 -12.98 -7.23
CA ALA A 88 2.35 -12.16 -8.15
C ALA A 88 1.43 -11.89 -9.36
N HIS A 89 1.14 -10.62 -9.63
CA HIS A 89 0.28 -10.22 -10.75
C HIS A 89 0.81 -10.73 -12.11
N ARG A 90 2.07 -11.22 -12.13
CA ARG A 90 2.75 -11.87 -13.25
C ARG A 90 2.37 -13.35 -13.44
N ASP A 91 1.92 -14.06 -12.41
CA ASP A 91 1.59 -15.49 -12.53
C ASP A 91 0.24 -15.74 -13.22
N ARG A 92 -0.64 -14.71 -13.28
CA ARG A 92 -1.91 -14.79 -14.02
C ARG A 92 -1.75 -14.74 -15.54
N ARG A 93 -0.58 -14.36 -16.07
CA ARG A 93 -0.28 -14.37 -17.52
C ARG A 93 0.67 -15.48 -17.95
N ARG A 94 0.94 -16.45 -17.07
CA ARG A 94 1.75 -17.61 -17.44
C ARG A 94 0.81 -18.80 -17.65
N PRO A 95 0.79 -19.42 -18.84
CA PRO A 95 0.16 -20.73 -18.99
C PRO A 95 0.78 -21.66 -17.94
N LEU A 96 -0.08 -22.33 -17.17
CA LEU A 96 0.30 -23.27 -16.13
C LEU A 96 1.29 -24.29 -16.73
N ARG A 97 2.58 -24.15 -16.40
CA ARG A 97 3.57 -25.18 -16.71
C ARG A 97 3.33 -26.30 -15.71
N ASN A 98 2.65 -27.34 -16.15
CA ASN A 98 2.28 -28.50 -15.33
C ASN A 98 3.54 -29.13 -14.70
N PRO A 99 3.70 -29.11 -13.36
CA PRO A 99 4.83 -29.74 -12.69
C PRO A 99 4.75 -31.28 -12.72
N PHE A 100 3.65 -31.86 -13.20
CA PHE A 100 3.44 -33.31 -13.26
C PHE A 100 3.61 -33.94 -14.66
N THR A 101 3.90 -33.16 -15.72
CA THR A 101 4.36 -33.76 -16.99
C THR A 101 5.87 -33.94 -16.94
N ARG A 102 6.30 -34.99 -16.25
CA ARG A 102 7.61 -35.60 -16.49
C ARG A 102 7.53 -36.26 -17.88
N SER A 103 7.86 -35.51 -18.92
CA SER A 103 8.11 -36.07 -20.25
C SER A 103 9.35 -36.96 -20.15
N GLY A 104 9.09 -38.25 -19.98
CA GLY A 104 10.05 -39.30 -20.28
C GLY A 104 10.15 -39.45 -21.80
N ALA A 105 11.33 -39.18 -22.33
CA ALA A 105 11.86 -39.55 -23.65
C ALA A 105 13.20 -38.77 -23.75
N VAL A 106 14.40 -39.30 -23.87
CA VAL A 106 14.94 -40.56 -24.40
C VAL A 106 16.38 -40.69 -23.83
N GLY A 107 16.86 -41.90 -23.52
CA GLY A 107 18.30 -42.18 -23.48
C GLY A 107 18.67 -43.10 -24.65
N PRO A 108 19.94 -43.51 -24.85
CA PRO A 108 21.22 -43.01 -24.31
C PRO A 108 22.23 -42.69 -25.44
N THR A 109 23.42 -42.15 -25.13
CA THR A 109 24.74 -42.60 -25.67
C THR A 109 25.90 -41.89 -24.96
N SER A 110 26.98 -42.65 -24.79
CA SER A 110 28.25 -42.36 -24.14
C SER A 110 29.06 -41.21 -24.76
N GLY A 111 29.92 -40.56 -23.96
CA GLY A 111 31.14 -39.95 -24.49
C GLY A 111 31.74 -38.80 -23.66
N ALA A 112 32.78 -39.13 -22.89
CA ALA A 112 34.00 -38.35 -22.64
C ALA A 112 33.92 -36.87 -22.19
N THR A 113 34.31 -36.67 -20.93
CA THR A 113 35.33 -35.70 -20.44
C THR A 113 35.81 -34.58 -21.38
N SER A 114 35.57 -33.33 -21.00
CA SER A 114 36.64 -32.33 -20.77
C SER A 114 36.11 -31.04 -20.16
N VAL A 115 36.99 -30.43 -19.40
CA VAL A 115 36.88 -29.21 -18.60
C VAL A 115 36.52 -28.01 -19.47
N GLU A 116 35.53 -27.20 -19.06
CA GLU A 116 35.56 -25.76 -19.35
C GLU A 116 34.75 -24.99 -18.30
N GLU A 117 35.47 -24.19 -17.53
CA GLU A 117 34.99 -23.24 -16.53
C GLU A 117 34.57 -21.97 -17.30
N PRO A 118 33.30 -21.52 -17.25
CA PRO A 118 32.92 -20.32 -17.99
C PRO A 118 33.47 -19.08 -17.26
N ALA A 119 34.51 -18.51 -17.87
CA ALA A 119 35.12 -17.24 -17.53
C ALA A 119 34.05 -16.13 -17.43
N PHE A 120 34.03 -15.44 -16.29
CA PHE A 120 33.31 -14.18 -16.15
C PHE A 120 33.93 -13.13 -17.08
N PRO A 121 33.16 -12.40 -17.90
CA PRO A 121 33.69 -11.26 -18.63
C PRO A 121 34.02 -10.15 -17.63
N THR A 122 35.31 -9.85 -17.46
CA THR A 122 35.77 -8.59 -16.88
C THR A 122 35.26 -7.46 -17.76
N ILE A 123 34.23 -6.77 -17.30
CA ILE A 123 33.87 -5.46 -17.84
C ILE A 123 35.01 -4.52 -17.47
N GLU A 124 35.85 -4.20 -18.44
CA GLU A 124 36.73 -3.04 -18.38
C GLU A 124 35.83 -1.82 -18.21
N TYR A 125 35.88 -1.21 -17.02
CA TYR A 125 35.30 0.10 -16.78
C TYR A 125 36.20 1.11 -17.49
N ASP A 126 35.75 1.61 -18.63
CA ASP A 126 36.27 2.84 -19.23
C ASP A 126 35.98 3.97 -18.23
N ASP A 127 37.05 4.60 -17.74
CA ASP A 127 37.05 5.72 -16.81
C ASP A 127 36.94 7.01 -17.63
N PRO A 128 35.79 7.69 -17.71
CA PRO A 128 35.72 8.97 -18.37
C PRO A 128 36.38 10.02 -17.47
N GLU A 129 37.58 10.40 -17.90
CA GLU A 129 38.44 11.42 -17.36
C GLU A 129 37.69 12.65 -16.80
N HIS A 130 38.12 12.98 -15.59
CA HIS A 130 37.87 14.19 -14.85
C HIS A 130 38.29 15.44 -15.65
N HIS A 131 37.32 16.20 -16.17
CA HIS A 131 37.54 17.57 -16.66
C HIS A 131 37.04 18.58 -15.61
N PRO A 132 37.92 19.40 -15.00
CA PRO A 132 37.49 20.53 -14.18
C PRO A 132 37.43 21.83 -14.98
N ALA A 133 36.42 22.63 -14.60
CA ALA A 133 36.21 24.07 -14.87
C ALA A 133 35.87 24.44 -16.34
N GLU A 134 35.01 25.42 -16.65
CA GLU A 134 34.79 26.70 -15.96
C GLU A 134 33.35 27.24 -16.18
N ASP A 135 32.96 28.11 -15.25
CA ASP A 135 32.16 29.34 -15.42
C ASP A 135 30.83 29.33 -16.19
N GLY A 136 29.76 29.56 -15.42
CA GLY A 136 28.46 29.96 -15.95
C GLY A 136 27.45 30.24 -14.85
N VAL A 137 27.61 31.36 -14.14
CA VAL A 137 26.58 31.92 -13.27
C VAL A 137 25.36 32.29 -14.12
N PRO A 138 24.14 31.80 -13.82
CA PRO A 138 22.93 32.44 -14.30
C PRO A 138 22.38 33.37 -13.21
N ALA A 139 22.23 34.62 -13.60
CA ALA A 139 21.66 35.71 -12.84
C ALA A 139 20.28 35.39 -12.25
N GLU A 140 20.16 35.65 -10.97
CA GLU A 140 19.12 36.45 -10.31
C GLU A 140 17.76 36.53 -11.03
N SER A 141 16.80 35.84 -10.43
CA SER A 141 15.36 35.94 -10.62
C SER A 141 14.85 37.38 -10.48
N PRO A 142 14.03 37.89 -11.43
CA PRO A 142 13.15 39.00 -11.16
C PRO A 142 11.67 38.59 -11.14
N ALA A 143 11.03 38.98 -10.04
CA ALA A 143 9.65 39.42 -9.93
C ALA A 143 8.52 38.38 -10.17
N GLU A 144 8.10 37.82 -9.05
CA GLU A 144 6.71 37.83 -8.57
C GLU A 144 5.71 38.52 -9.53
N ARG A 145 4.95 37.70 -10.26
CA ARG A 145 3.65 38.11 -10.81
C ARG A 145 2.57 37.45 -9.98
N THR A 146 2.12 38.17 -8.96
CA THR A 146 0.83 37.94 -8.29
C THR A 146 -0.26 38.10 -9.33
N THR A 147 -0.73 37.00 -9.90
CA THR A 147 -2.02 36.96 -10.58
C THR A 147 -3.06 36.70 -9.50
N GLU A 148 -3.70 37.77 -9.03
CA GLU A 148 -4.94 37.64 -8.25
C GLU A 148 -5.98 36.86 -9.07
N LEU A 149 -6.45 35.76 -8.49
CA LEU A 149 -7.62 35.03 -8.97
C LEU A 149 -8.88 35.84 -8.65
N PRO A 150 -9.85 35.97 -9.57
CA PRO A 150 -11.10 36.68 -9.30
C PRO A 150 -11.90 35.97 -8.20
N ALA A 151 -12.40 36.75 -7.25
CA ALA A 151 -13.28 36.29 -6.19
C ALA A 151 -14.58 35.72 -6.77
N VAL A 152 -14.88 34.46 -6.46
CA VAL A 152 -16.16 33.82 -6.74
C VAL A 152 -17.23 34.42 -5.81
N PRO A 153 -18.28 35.08 -6.34
CA PRO A 153 -19.35 35.57 -5.48
C PRO A 153 -20.36 34.44 -5.22
N GLY A 154 -20.60 34.16 -3.94
CA GLY A 154 -21.77 33.41 -3.50
C GLY A 154 -21.49 31.99 -3.01
N MET A 155 -20.81 31.86 -1.88
CA MET A 155 -21.22 30.87 -0.88
C MET A 155 -21.35 31.57 0.46
N ALA A 156 -22.59 31.64 0.95
CA ALA A 156 -22.87 32.08 2.30
C ALA A 156 -22.12 31.19 3.29
N GLU A 157 -21.26 31.80 4.09
CA GLU A 157 -20.57 31.17 5.22
C GLU A 157 -21.62 30.46 6.12
N PRO A 158 -21.49 29.14 6.40
CA PRO A 158 -22.33 28.52 7.40
C PRO A 158 -21.94 29.10 8.77
N GLY A 159 -22.88 29.82 9.37
CA GLY A 159 -22.72 30.43 10.69
C GLY A 159 -22.24 29.42 11.73
N VAL A 160 -21.03 29.65 12.26
CA VAL A 160 -20.47 28.89 13.37
C VAL A 160 -21.26 29.27 14.63
N HIS A 161 -22.32 28.53 14.91
CA HIS A 161 -23.00 28.59 16.20
C HIS A 161 -22.09 27.99 17.27
N ARG A 162 -21.35 28.85 17.98
CA ARG A 162 -20.67 28.48 19.23
C ARG A 162 -21.74 28.26 20.30
N ALA A 163 -21.91 27.01 20.73
CA ALA A 163 -22.74 26.68 21.89
C ALA A 163 -22.06 27.20 23.18
N PRO A 164 -22.81 27.78 24.13
CA PRO A 164 -22.25 28.21 25.41
C PRO A 164 -21.90 26.98 26.27
N VAL A 165 -20.67 26.95 26.78
CA VAL A 165 -20.22 25.96 27.77
C VAL A 165 -20.85 26.33 29.12
N VAL A 166 -21.85 25.56 29.54
CA VAL A 166 -22.42 25.68 30.89
C VAL A 166 -21.40 25.17 31.90
N GLY A 167 -21.00 26.04 32.82
CA GLY A 167 -20.06 25.73 33.89
C GLY A 167 -20.59 24.64 34.82
N ARG A 168 -19.69 23.72 35.21
CA ARG A 168 -19.93 22.63 36.16
C ARG A 168 -20.16 23.21 37.58
N PRO A 169 -21.22 22.84 38.30
CA PRO A 169 -21.42 23.31 39.67
C PRO A 169 -20.37 22.70 40.62
N ARG A 170 -19.83 23.55 41.51
CA ARG A 170 -18.92 23.15 42.60
C ARG A 170 -19.71 22.40 43.67
N HIS A 171 -19.23 21.22 44.05
CA HIS A 171 -19.75 20.46 45.19
C HIS A 171 -19.40 21.18 46.51
N ALA A 172 -20.40 21.36 47.38
CA ALA A 172 -20.20 21.72 48.78
C ALA A 172 -19.73 20.47 49.56
N LEU A 173 -18.70 20.62 50.40
CA LEU A 173 -18.36 19.66 51.45
C LEU A 173 -19.37 19.79 52.60
N PRO A 174 -19.70 18.70 53.31
CA PRO A 174 -20.38 18.77 54.59
C PRO A 174 -19.36 18.97 55.74
N ASP A 175 -19.81 19.66 56.79
CA ASP A 175 -19.16 19.74 58.12
C ASP A 175 -19.33 18.44 58.92
#